data_AF-A0A265Q5R3-F1
#
_entry.id   AF-A0A265Q5R3-F1
#
_cell.length_a   1.000
_cell.length_b   1.000
_cell.length_c   1.000
_cell.angle_alpha   90.00
_cell.angle_beta   90.00
_cell.angle_gamma   90.00
#
_symmetry.space_group_name_H-M   'P 1'
#
loop_
_entity.id
_entity.type
_entity.pdbx_description
1 polymer ?
#
loop_
_entity_poly.entity_id
_entity_poly.type
_entity_poly.pdbx_seq_one_letter_code
_entity_poly.pdbx_strand_id
1 'polypeptide(L)'
;MNDNIINSDINSTCKNFQDQVSKVLIRHKSILDIITKLDEYNARINRAVAKSVTSCGCISVHAIKQDYSKDTFEEMLNAAKTHVEGNVCDGCKDVLNEEIGSYIFYLAALCNTLDLDLNDILKKEYGTIKTLGVFSLK
;
A
#
# COMPACT_ATOMS: atom_id res chain seq x y z
N MET A 1 -1.02 -10.13 23.31
CA MET A 1 -0.09 -10.64 22.28
C MET A 1 0.30 -9.44 21.41
N ASN A 2 1.19 -8.57 21.90
CA ASN A 2 2.67 -8.55 21.81
C ASN A 2 3.17 -7.66 20.65
N ASP A 3 3.02 -6.35 20.81
CA ASP A 3 3.62 -5.29 19.96
C ASP A 3 5.14 -5.46 19.77
N ASN A 4 5.80 -6.19 20.67
CA ASN A 4 7.24 -6.47 20.63
C ASN A 4 7.61 -7.59 19.64
N ILE A 5 6.72 -8.55 19.33
CA ILE A 5 7.00 -9.63 18.36
C ILE A 5 6.78 -9.12 16.93
N ILE A 6 5.72 -8.34 16.71
CA ILE A 6 5.43 -7.72 15.41
C ILE A 6 6.58 -6.79 14.99
N ASN A 7 7.17 -6.05 15.95
CA ASN A 7 8.31 -5.18 15.69
C ASN A 7 9.58 -5.94 15.28
N SER A 8 9.90 -7.11 15.84
CA SER A 8 11.12 -7.85 15.44
C SER A 8 10.98 -8.53 14.07
N ASP A 9 9.80 -9.05 13.73
CA ASP A 9 9.58 -9.76 12.47
C ASP A 9 9.47 -8.82 11.26
N ILE A 10 8.82 -7.67 11.40
CA ILE A 10 8.75 -6.65 10.32
C ILE A 10 10.13 -6.06 10.04
N ASN A 11 10.93 -5.82 11.10
CA ASN A 11 12.31 -5.36 10.98
C ASN A 11 13.14 -6.25 10.06
N SER A 12 12.96 -7.57 10.19
CA SER A 12 13.65 -8.53 9.32
C SER A 12 13.09 -8.52 7.90
N THR A 13 11.76 -8.38 7.74
CA THR A 13 11.09 -8.58 6.45
C THR A 13 11.39 -7.46 5.46
N CYS A 14 11.23 -6.19 5.83
CA CYS A 14 11.49 -5.06 4.92
C CYS A 14 12.95 -5.00 4.48
N LYS A 15 13.86 -5.19 5.44
CA LYS A 15 15.30 -5.21 5.17
C LYS A 15 15.69 -6.40 4.29
N ASN A 16 15.26 -7.61 4.65
CA ASN A 16 15.53 -8.80 3.84
C ASN A 16 14.98 -8.63 2.43
N PHE A 17 13.77 -8.09 2.28
CA PHE A 17 13.17 -7.83 0.97
C PHE A 17 14.02 -6.83 0.16
N GLN A 18 14.34 -5.67 0.72
CA GLN A 18 15.17 -4.65 0.07
C GLN A 18 16.56 -5.21 -0.33
N ASP A 19 17.18 -6.03 0.53
CA ASP A 19 18.45 -6.72 0.28
C ASP A 19 18.34 -7.77 -0.83
N GLN A 20 17.20 -8.43 -1.00
CA GLN A 20 16.97 -9.34 -2.13
C GLN A 20 16.77 -8.56 -3.43
N VAL A 21 16.02 -7.45 -3.40
CA VAL A 21 15.82 -6.59 -4.57
C VAL A 21 17.15 -6.08 -5.12
N SER A 22 18.08 -5.64 -4.27
CA SER A 22 19.39 -5.14 -4.70
C SER A 22 20.23 -6.19 -5.44
N LYS A 23 20.01 -7.48 -5.17
CA LYS A 23 20.72 -8.61 -5.80
C LYS A 23 20.15 -8.99 -7.17
N VAL A 24 18.88 -8.72 -7.42
CA VAL A 24 18.18 -9.19 -8.64
C VAL A 24 17.87 -8.07 -9.64
N LEU A 25 18.07 -6.79 -9.26
CA LEU A 25 17.83 -5.64 -10.13
C LEU A 25 18.95 -5.46 -11.17
N ILE A 26 18.90 -6.26 -12.23
CA ILE A 26 19.83 -6.21 -13.36
C ILE A 26 19.30 -5.31 -14.48
N ARG A 27 17.99 -5.37 -14.75
CA ARG A 27 17.28 -4.51 -15.71
C ARG A 27 16.50 -3.42 -14.99
N HIS A 28 16.28 -2.30 -15.68
CA HIS A 28 15.58 -1.14 -15.13
C HIS A 28 16.27 -0.55 -13.89
N LYS A 29 17.61 -0.52 -13.91
CA LYS A 29 18.44 -0.02 -12.81
C LYS A 29 18.57 1.51 -12.82
N SER A 30 18.37 2.15 -13.99
CA SER A 30 18.34 3.61 -14.04
C SER A 30 17.22 4.12 -13.16
N ILE A 31 17.47 5.19 -12.40
CA ILE A 31 16.42 5.85 -11.61
C ILE A 31 15.21 6.23 -12.49
N LEU A 32 15.43 6.59 -13.75
CA LEU A 32 14.36 6.89 -14.71
C LEU A 32 13.52 5.65 -15.06
N ASP A 33 14.16 4.49 -15.16
CA ASP A 33 13.44 3.24 -15.37
C ASP A 33 12.64 2.86 -14.11
N ILE A 34 13.21 3.05 -12.92
CA ILE A 34 12.55 2.71 -11.66
C ILE A 34 11.27 3.54 -11.46
N ILE A 35 11.34 4.87 -11.66
CA ILE A 35 10.16 5.74 -11.48
C ILE A 35 9.07 5.44 -12.53
N THR A 36 9.46 5.14 -13.78
CA THR A 36 8.48 4.78 -14.81
C THR A 36 7.84 3.42 -14.56
N LYS A 37 8.59 2.45 -13.99
CA LYS A 37 8.02 1.18 -13.52
C LYS A 37 7.07 1.36 -12.35
N LEU A 38 7.35 2.27 -11.41
CA LEU A 38 6.42 2.62 -10.32
C LEU A 38 5.09 3.13 -10.89
N ASP A 39 5.12 4.07 -11.84
CA ASP A 39 3.91 4.58 -12.49
C ASP A 39 3.16 3.49 -13.28
N GLU A 40 3.89 2.61 -13.98
CA GLU A 40 3.28 1.49 -14.70
C GLU A 40 2.50 0.57 -13.75
N TYR A 41 3.11 0.15 -12.64
CA TYR A 41 2.45 -0.75 -11.69
C TYR A 41 1.32 -0.05 -10.92
N ASN A 42 1.45 1.24 -10.62
CA ASN A 42 0.33 2.02 -10.08
C ASN A 42 -0.88 2.02 -11.03
N ALA A 43 -0.64 2.23 -12.34
CA ALA A 43 -1.70 2.16 -13.33
C ALA A 43 -2.33 0.76 -13.46
N ARG A 44 -1.51 -0.31 -13.32
CA ARG A 44 -1.99 -1.69 -13.34
C ARG A 44 -2.85 -2.04 -12.11
N ILE A 45 -2.46 -1.59 -10.92
CA ILE A 45 -3.26 -1.72 -9.69
C ILE A 45 -4.63 -1.05 -9.88
N ASN A 46 -4.64 0.20 -10.36
CA ASN A 46 -5.89 0.93 -10.65
C ASN A 46 -6.78 0.18 -11.64
N ARG A 47 -6.18 -0.41 -12.70
CA ARG A 47 -6.90 -1.23 -13.68
C ARG A 47 -7.48 -2.50 -13.05
N ALA A 48 -6.75 -3.16 -12.15
CA ALA A 48 -7.21 -4.36 -11.45
C ALA A 48 -8.42 -4.05 -10.55
N VAL A 49 -8.38 -2.93 -9.81
CA VAL A 49 -9.52 -2.44 -9.03
C VAL A 49 -10.71 -2.14 -9.96
N ALA A 50 -10.50 -1.36 -11.04
CA ALA A 50 -11.57 -1.03 -11.98
C ALA A 50 -12.20 -2.27 -12.62
N LYS A 51 -11.41 -3.30 -12.96
CA LYS A 51 -11.90 -4.57 -13.49
C LYS A 51 -12.65 -5.39 -12.46
N SER A 52 -12.26 -5.34 -11.19
CA SER A 52 -12.98 -6.00 -10.10
C SER A 52 -14.42 -5.48 -9.98
N VAL A 53 -14.64 -4.19 -10.28
CA VAL A 53 -15.96 -3.56 -10.34
C VAL A 53 -16.69 -3.84 -11.66
N THR A 54 -16.04 -3.57 -12.79
CA THR A 54 -16.74 -3.46 -14.08
C THR A 54 -16.83 -4.76 -14.87
N SER A 55 -15.78 -5.58 -14.84
CA SER A 55 -15.67 -6.78 -15.67
C SER A 55 -15.95 -8.04 -14.87
N CYS A 56 -15.39 -8.14 -13.65
CA CYS A 56 -15.64 -9.26 -12.76
C CYS A 56 -16.93 -9.07 -11.95
N GLY A 57 -17.19 -7.86 -11.45
CA GLY A 57 -18.36 -7.55 -10.63
C GLY A 57 -18.33 -8.18 -9.22
N CYS A 58 -17.16 -8.57 -8.70
CA CYS A 58 -17.05 -9.12 -7.35
C CYS A 58 -17.22 -8.06 -6.25
N ILE A 59 -17.02 -6.79 -6.60
CA ILE A 59 -17.33 -5.62 -5.78
C ILE A 59 -18.15 -4.61 -6.58
N SER A 60 -18.92 -3.77 -5.90
CA SER A 60 -19.61 -2.61 -6.45
C SER A 60 -19.17 -1.32 -5.76
N VAL A 61 -19.33 -0.19 -6.45
CA VAL A 61 -19.03 1.14 -5.90
C VAL A 61 -20.32 1.91 -5.68
N HIS A 62 -20.65 2.18 -4.42
CA HIS A 62 -21.77 3.04 -4.04
C HIS A 62 -21.23 4.37 -3.48
N ALA A 63 -20.95 5.31 -4.38
CA ALA A 63 -20.38 6.61 -4.04
C ALA A 63 -21.46 7.64 -3.71
N ILE A 64 -21.46 8.14 -2.47
CA ILE A 64 -22.38 9.18 -1.98
C ILE A 64 -21.59 10.22 -1.17
N LYS A 65 -22.21 11.38 -0.91
CA LYS A 65 -21.60 12.35 -0.01
C LYS A 65 -21.41 11.72 1.38
N GLN A 66 -20.18 11.77 1.89
CA GLN A 66 -19.83 11.31 3.23
C GLN A 66 -20.38 12.26 4.30
N ASP A 67 -20.82 11.70 5.42
CA ASP A 67 -21.33 12.47 6.55
C ASP A 67 -20.19 12.81 7.52
N TYR A 68 -19.73 14.06 7.44
CA TYR A 68 -18.73 14.64 8.32
C TYR A 68 -19.36 15.60 9.35
N SER A 69 -20.65 15.48 9.66
CA SER A 69 -21.33 16.39 10.60
C SER A 69 -21.29 15.91 12.07
N LYS A 70 -20.43 14.96 12.41
CA LYS A 70 -20.33 14.42 13.79
C LYS A 70 -19.51 15.33 14.70
N ASP A 71 -19.77 15.24 16.00
CA ASP A 71 -19.19 16.15 17.00
C ASP A 71 -17.73 15.80 17.32
N THR A 72 -17.35 14.53 17.18
CA THR A 72 -15.99 14.06 17.40
C THR A 72 -15.38 13.43 16.16
N PHE A 73 -14.05 13.53 16.02
CA PHE A 73 -13.34 12.90 14.91
C PHE A 73 -13.51 11.38 14.89
N GLU A 74 -13.53 10.71 16.05
CA GLU A 74 -13.75 9.26 16.12
C GLU A 74 -15.11 8.87 15.53
N GLU A 75 -16.16 9.65 15.79
CA GLU A 75 -17.48 9.43 15.19
C GLU A 75 -17.46 9.67 13.68
N MET A 76 -16.75 10.70 13.20
CA MET A 76 -16.57 10.95 11.77
C MET A 76 -15.83 9.79 11.09
N LEU A 77 -14.76 9.28 11.71
CA LEU A 77 -13.98 8.15 11.22
C LEU A 77 -14.82 6.89 11.14
N ASN A 78 -15.61 6.60 12.17
CA ASN A 78 -16.51 5.44 12.21
C ASN A 78 -17.68 5.57 11.22
N ALA A 79 -18.11 6.79 10.90
CA ALA A 79 -19.16 7.06 9.92
C ALA A 79 -18.66 7.02 8.46
N ALA A 80 -17.36 7.24 8.23
CA ALA A 80 -16.78 7.28 6.90
C ALA A 80 -16.88 5.92 6.21
N LYS A 81 -17.51 5.89 5.03
CA LYS A 81 -17.68 4.67 4.22
C LYS A 81 -16.52 4.50 3.25
N THR A 82 -16.16 3.25 2.93
CA THR A 82 -15.20 2.95 1.86
C THR A 82 -15.77 3.17 0.46
N HIS A 83 -17.10 3.30 0.35
CA HIS A 83 -17.87 3.23 -0.91
C HIS A 83 -17.78 1.87 -1.64
N VAL A 84 -17.16 0.86 -1.04
CA VAL A 84 -17.03 -0.48 -1.63
C VAL A 84 -18.04 -1.41 -0.98
N GLU A 85 -18.81 -2.10 -1.81
CA GLU A 85 -19.73 -3.16 -1.41
C GLU A 85 -19.27 -4.49 -2.01
N GLY A 86 -19.51 -5.59 -1.30
CA GLY A 86 -19.04 -6.92 -1.68
C GLY A 86 -17.61 -7.22 -1.21
N ASN A 87 -17.03 -8.30 -1.73
CA ASN A 87 -15.69 -8.74 -1.39
C ASN A 87 -14.94 -9.13 -2.67
N VAL A 88 -13.67 -8.73 -2.77
CA VAL A 88 -12.82 -9.13 -3.88
C VAL A 88 -12.69 -10.65 -3.90
N CYS A 89 -13.03 -11.28 -5.04
CA CYS A 89 -12.89 -12.72 -5.22
C CYS A 89 -11.42 -13.13 -5.35
N ASP A 90 -11.12 -14.42 -5.21
CA ASP A 90 -9.73 -14.90 -5.17
C ASP A 90 -8.97 -14.57 -6.47
N GLY A 91 -9.61 -14.72 -7.63
CA GLY A 91 -8.98 -14.36 -8.91
C GLY A 91 -8.63 -12.88 -9.03
N CYS A 92 -9.45 -11.97 -8.50
CA CYS A 92 -9.12 -10.54 -8.47
C CYS A 92 -8.07 -10.21 -7.40
N LYS A 93 -8.08 -10.91 -6.26
CA LYS A 93 -7.04 -10.78 -5.23
C LYS A 93 -5.67 -11.20 -5.75
N ASP A 94 -5.58 -12.30 -6.49
CA ASP A 94 -4.32 -12.78 -7.07
C ASP A 94 -3.68 -11.71 -7.96
N VAL A 95 -4.48 -11.13 -8.87
CA VAL A 95 -4.02 -10.04 -9.74
C VAL A 95 -3.61 -8.81 -8.94
N LEU A 96 -4.42 -8.39 -7.95
CA LEU A 96 -4.07 -7.24 -7.10
C LEU A 96 -2.77 -7.48 -6.33
N ASN A 97 -2.59 -8.66 -5.75
CA ASN A 97 -1.39 -9.03 -5.00
C ASN A 97 -0.14 -9.02 -5.89
N GLU A 98 -0.24 -9.53 -7.12
CA GLU A 98 0.87 -9.53 -8.09
C GLU A 98 1.30 -8.10 -8.45
N GLU A 99 0.33 -7.23 -8.78
CA GLU A 99 0.61 -5.87 -9.21
C GLU A 99 1.09 -4.99 -8.04
N ILE A 100 0.51 -5.14 -6.85
CA ILE A 100 0.97 -4.48 -5.61
C ILE A 100 2.37 -4.96 -5.23
N GLY A 101 2.64 -6.27 -5.30
CA GLY A 101 3.96 -6.83 -5.00
C GLY A 101 5.04 -6.27 -5.94
N SER A 102 4.71 -6.15 -7.23
CA SER A 102 5.60 -5.53 -8.21
C SER A 102 5.84 -4.05 -7.93
N TYR A 103 4.82 -3.29 -7.53
CA TYR A 103 4.99 -1.90 -7.10
C TYR A 103 5.94 -1.79 -5.91
N ILE A 104 5.76 -2.63 -4.88
CA ILE A 104 6.62 -2.66 -3.68
C ILE A 104 8.07 -3.04 -4.05
N PHE A 105 8.26 -3.96 -5.00
CA PHE A 105 9.60 -4.30 -5.53
C PHE A 105 10.31 -3.06 -6.09
N TYR A 106 9.64 -2.28 -6.94
CA TYR A 106 10.25 -1.08 -7.52
C TYR A 106 10.39 0.06 -6.50
N LEU A 107 9.55 0.12 -5.47
CA LEU A 107 9.72 1.05 -4.37
C LEU A 107 10.99 0.73 -3.55
N ALA A 108 11.23 -0.55 -3.25
CA ALA A 108 12.46 -0.99 -2.61
C ALA A 108 13.71 -0.78 -3.50
N ALA A 109 13.58 -0.97 -4.82
CA ALA A 109 14.62 -0.65 -5.79
C ALA A 109 14.98 0.85 -5.78
N LEU A 110 13.96 1.72 -5.65
CA LEU A 110 14.17 3.17 -5.51
C LEU A 110 14.91 3.50 -4.21
N CYS A 111 14.51 2.90 -3.10
CA CYS A 111 15.21 3.06 -1.82
C CYS A 111 16.68 2.66 -1.92
N ASN A 112 16.99 1.51 -2.52
CA ASN A 112 18.37 1.08 -2.77
C ASN A 112 19.16 2.07 -3.63
N THR A 113 18.53 2.65 -4.65
CA THR A 113 19.17 3.60 -5.58
C THR A 113 19.48 4.94 -4.92
N LEU A 114 18.68 5.34 -3.94
CA LEU A 114 18.80 6.61 -3.23
C LEU A 114 19.48 6.48 -1.86
N ASP A 115 20.03 5.31 -1.53
CA ASP A 115 20.63 4.99 -0.22
C ASP A 115 19.68 5.27 0.96
N LEU A 116 18.41 4.85 0.80
CA LEU A 116 17.36 4.96 1.81
C LEU A 116 17.05 3.59 2.40
N ASP A 117 16.77 3.56 3.71
CA ASP A 117 16.31 2.36 4.41
C ASP A 117 14.77 2.32 4.46
N LEU A 118 14.17 1.34 3.75
CA LEU A 118 12.72 1.18 3.66
C LEU A 118 12.08 0.89 5.02
N ASN A 119 12.77 0.16 5.90
CA ASN A 119 12.27 -0.20 7.21
C ASN A 119 12.22 1.03 8.13
N ASP A 120 13.23 1.89 8.09
CA ASP A 120 13.26 3.14 8.84
C ASP A 120 12.21 4.14 8.35
N ILE A 121 11.98 4.21 7.02
CA ILE A 121 10.85 4.98 6.45
C ILE A 121 9.52 4.46 7.01
N LEU A 122 9.29 3.15 6.99
CA LEU A 122 8.06 2.55 7.48
C LEU A 122 7.88 2.76 8.99
N LYS A 123 8.93 2.60 9.79
CA LYS A 123 8.90 2.87 11.24
C LYS A 123 8.55 4.31 11.55
N LYS A 124 9.17 5.26 10.84
CA LYS A 124 8.91 6.69 11.03
C LYS A 124 7.44 6.98 10.74
N GLU A 125 6.92 6.47 9.63
CA GLU A 125 5.52 6.63 9.26
C GLU A 125 4.57 5.99 10.29
N TYR A 126 4.85 4.75 10.71
CA TYR A 126 4.08 4.06 11.74
C TYR A 126 4.09 4.82 13.07
N GLY A 127 5.25 5.36 13.46
CA GLY A 127 5.40 6.20 14.64
C GLY A 127 4.59 7.49 14.55
N THR A 128 4.57 8.15 13.39
CA THR A 128 3.72 9.32 13.13
C THR A 128 2.24 8.98 13.27
N ILE A 129 1.77 7.90 12.64
CA ILE A 129 0.38 7.43 12.73
C ILE A 129 0.02 7.09 14.18
N LYS A 130 0.90 6.40 14.91
CA LYS A 130 0.66 6.05 16.32
C LYS A 130 0.61 7.26 17.24
N THR A 131 1.45 8.27 16.99
CA THR A 131 1.55 9.47 17.82
C THR A 131 0.37 10.41 17.58
N LEU A 132 0.01 10.63 16.32
CA LEU A 132 -1.12 11.50 15.95
C LEU A 132 -2.46 10.78 16.08
N GLY A 133 -2.47 9.44 16.01
CA GLY A 133 -3.66 8.62 16.05
C GLY A 133 -4.67 9.09 15.01
N VAL A 134 -5.89 9.34 15.48
CA VAL A 134 -6.98 9.87 14.68
C VAL A 134 -6.67 11.23 14.01
N PHE A 135 -5.73 12.02 14.54
CA PHE A 135 -5.37 13.32 13.97
C PHE A 135 -4.34 13.24 12.82
N SER A 136 -3.92 12.04 12.43
CA SER A 136 -2.95 11.84 11.35
C SER A 136 -3.42 12.41 9.99
N LEU A 137 -4.73 12.59 9.78
CA LEU A 137 -5.36 13.18 8.58
C LEU A 137 -4.81 12.68 7.22
N LYS A 138 -4.24 11.47 7.19
CA LYS A 138 -3.77 10.80 5.97
C LYS A 138 -4.82 9.84 5.45
#